data_AF-A0A6I6MIW7-F1
#
_entry.id   AF-A0A6I6MIW7-F1
#
_cell.length_a   1.000
_cell.length_b   1.000
_cell.length_c   1.000
_cell.angle_alpha   90.00
_cell.angle_beta   90.00
_cell.angle_gamma   90.00
#
_symmetry.space_group_name_H-M   'P 1'
#
loop_
_entity.id
_entity.type
_entity.pdbx_description
1 polymer ?
#
loop_
_entity_poly.entity_id
_entity_poly.type
_entity_poly.pdbx_seq_one_letter_code
_entity_poly.pdbx_strand_id
1 'polypeptide(L)'
;MPDPIVREIKAPQMDTGSPRPTVTATDTALSLRYFDFDDSAVQIEFSGALAHYFGPPNDEALHGHPLAAFGLTHYAAFEVDNSRWIKDLRDMNRVHPRHVDSLFDSYRHFVWTFHDTTFECVAESFIVSPSS
;
A
#
# COMPACT_ATOMS: atom_id res chain seq x y z
N MET A 1 19.26 -9.49 -1.12
CA MET A 1 18.00 -9.38 -0.36
C MET A 1 17.21 -10.64 -0.67
N PRO A 2 16.59 -11.30 0.32
CA PRO A 2 15.64 -12.39 0.06
C PRO A 2 14.50 -11.91 -0.85
N ASP A 3 13.79 -12.85 -1.47
CA ASP A 3 12.60 -12.54 -2.27
C ASP A 3 11.47 -11.96 -1.40
N PRO A 4 10.61 -11.11 -1.99
CA PRO A 4 9.46 -10.56 -1.27
C PRO A 4 8.47 -11.67 -0.92
N ILE A 5 7.84 -11.54 0.24
CA ILE A 5 6.73 -12.40 0.67
C ILE A 5 5.48 -11.53 0.71
N VAL A 6 4.52 -11.82 -0.17
CA VAL A 6 3.25 -11.10 -0.22
C VAL A 6 2.23 -11.87 0.61
N ARG A 7 1.69 -11.22 1.64
CA ARG A 7 0.67 -11.78 2.52
C ARG A 7 -0.60 -10.97 2.36
N GLU A 8 -1.69 -11.62 1.99
CA GLU A 8 -3.00 -10.98 2.06
C GLU A 8 -3.32 -10.62 3.52
N ILE A 9 -3.86 -9.42 3.72
CA ILE A 9 -4.23 -8.90 5.02
C ILE A 9 -5.73 -8.57 5.04
N LYS A 10 -6.32 -8.64 6.24
CA LYS A 10 -7.73 -8.32 6.41
C LYS A 10 -7.96 -6.81 6.26
N ALA A 11 -8.69 -6.43 5.22
CA ALA A 11 -9.26 -5.10 5.02
C ALA A 11 -10.74 -5.24 4.61
N PRO A 12 -11.57 -4.19 4.75
CA PRO A 12 -12.90 -4.18 4.16
C PRO A 12 -12.85 -4.49 2.67
N GLN A 13 -13.74 -5.35 2.23
CA GLN A 13 -13.74 -5.83 0.86
C GLN A 13 -14.22 -4.71 -0.08
N MET A 14 -13.39 -4.30 -1.02
CA MET A 14 -13.75 -3.27 -2.01
C MET A 14 -14.77 -3.78 -3.03
N ASP A 15 -15.54 -2.86 -3.60
CA ASP A 15 -16.34 -3.09 -4.80
C ASP A 15 -15.41 -3.49 -5.97
N THR A 16 -15.73 -4.57 -6.68
CA THR A 16 -14.90 -5.08 -7.79
C THR A 16 -15.18 -4.42 -9.13
N GLY A 17 -16.25 -3.63 -9.26
CA GLY A 17 -16.60 -2.90 -10.48
C GLY A 17 -16.28 -1.42 -10.41
N SER A 18 -16.67 -0.71 -9.34
CA SER A 18 -16.43 0.73 -9.19
C SER A 18 -16.03 1.14 -7.77
N PRO A 19 -14.86 0.70 -7.29
CA PRO A 19 -14.38 1.00 -5.94
C PRO A 19 -14.08 2.48 -5.70
N ARG A 20 -13.95 3.28 -6.77
CA ARG A 20 -13.67 4.74 -6.72
C ARG A 20 -12.57 5.10 -5.71
N PRO A 21 -11.38 4.47 -5.78
CA PRO A 21 -10.31 4.74 -4.84
C PRO A 21 -9.88 6.21 -4.93
N THR A 22 -9.76 6.85 -3.77
CA THR A 22 -9.34 8.24 -3.61
C THR A 22 -8.22 8.29 -2.60
N VAL A 23 -7.10 8.89 -2.98
CA VAL A 23 -5.94 9.12 -2.10
C VAL A 23 -5.93 10.58 -1.65
N THR A 24 -5.83 10.79 -0.34
CA THR A 24 -5.52 12.10 0.25
C THR A 24 -4.14 12.03 0.87
N ALA A 25 -3.23 12.90 0.44
CA ALA A 25 -1.85 12.92 0.91
C ALA A 25 -1.39 14.36 1.19
N THR A 26 -0.73 14.54 2.33
CA THR A 26 0.05 15.72 2.69
C THR A 26 1.48 15.28 3.08
N ASP A 27 2.29 16.20 3.59
CA ASP A 27 3.57 15.90 4.21
C ASP A 27 3.47 15.09 5.52
N THR A 28 2.27 15.00 6.10
CA THR A 28 2.02 14.48 7.45
C THR A 28 0.85 13.49 7.54
N ALA A 29 0.00 13.42 6.51
CA ALA A 29 -1.17 12.57 6.49
C ALA A 29 -1.25 11.79 5.18
N LEU A 30 -1.67 10.53 5.27
CA LEU A 30 -2.00 9.70 4.13
C LEU A 30 -3.26 8.89 4.45
N SER A 31 -4.27 9.00 3.59
CA SER A 31 -5.45 8.15 3.66
C SER A 31 -5.86 7.65 2.29
N LEU A 32 -6.44 6.45 2.29
CA LEU A 32 -7.06 5.81 1.14
C LEU A 32 -8.53 5.61 1.45
N ARG A 33 -9.39 6.18 0.62
CA ARG A 33 -10.84 5.97 0.66
C ARG A 33 -11.28 5.14 -0.54
N TYR A 34 -12.19 4.20 -0.35
CA TYR A 34 -12.84 3.46 -1.43
C TYR A 34 -14.25 3.06 -1.00
N PHE A 35 -15.03 2.52 -1.93
CA PHE A 35 -16.36 1.96 -1.67
C PHE A 35 -16.29 0.43 -1.62
N ASP A 36 -16.98 -0.15 -0.65
CA ASP A 36 -17.18 -1.58 -0.54
C ASP A 36 -18.36 -2.07 -1.40
N PHE A 37 -18.62 -3.38 -1.36
CA PHE A 37 -19.72 -4.01 -2.11
C PHE A 37 -21.12 -3.49 -1.77
N ASP A 38 -21.31 -2.88 -0.60
CA ASP A 38 -22.59 -2.32 -0.17
C ASP A 38 -22.72 -0.82 -0.53
N ASP A 39 -21.83 -0.30 -1.41
CA ASP A 39 -21.70 1.12 -1.75
C ASP A 39 -21.45 2.00 -0.50
N SER A 40 -20.89 1.39 0.56
CA SER A 40 -20.49 2.10 1.77
C SER A 40 -19.05 2.56 1.64
N ALA A 41 -18.80 3.81 2.00
CA ALA A 41 -17.45 4.33 1.95
C ALA A 41 -16.62 3.83 3.15
N VAL A 42 -15.39 3.43 2.84
CA VAL A 42 -14.39 2.92 3.76
C VAL A 42 -13.20 3.87 3.72
N GLN A 43 -12.64 4.19 4.88
CA GLN A 43 -11.42 4.98 4.98
C GLN A 43 -10.32 4.17 5.69
N ILE A 44 -9.14 4.16 5.07
CA ILE A 44 -7.91 3.61 5.63
C ILE A 44 -6.97 4.78 5.92
N GLU A 45 -6.50 4.89 7.15
CA GLU A 45 -5.56 5.93 7.57
C GLU A 45 -4.21 5.31 7.89
N PHE A 46 -3.15 5.84 7.28
CA PHE A 46 -1.79 5.32 7.43
C PHE A 46 -0.99 6.21 8.38
N SER A 47 -0.46 5.60 9.44
CA SER A 47 0.40 6.30 10.41
C SER A 47 1.86 6.25 9.97
N GLY A 48 2.54 7.40 10.06
CA GLY A 48 3.95 7.50 9.71
C GLY A 48 4.23 7.18 8.24
N ALA A 49 3.33 7.55 7.32
CA ALA A 49 3.55 7.28 5.90
C ALA A 49 4.80 8.00 5.37
N LEU A 50 5.70 7.24 4.74
CA LEU A 50 6.92 7.77 4.10
C LEU A 50 6.76 8.04 2.62
N ALA A 51 6.04 7.15 1.93
CA ALA A 51 5.88 7.18 0.50
C ALA A 51 4.58 6.48 0.10
N HIS A 52 4.01 6.90 -1.02
CA HIS A 52 2.88 6.23 -1.64
C HIS A 52 3.02 6.25 -3.15
N TYR A 53 2.31 5.34 -3.79
CA TYR A 53 2.13 5.24 -5.22
C TYR A 53 0.66 4.94 -5.49
N PHE A 54 0.08 5.62 -6.47
CA PHE A 54 -1.31 5.40 -6.89
C PHE A 54 -1.40 5.53 -8.40
N GLY A 55 -1.65 4.42 -9.08
CA GLY A 55 -1.53 4.36 -10.53
C GLY A 55 -1.59 2.92 -11.06
N PRO A 56 -1.04 2.65 -12.25
CA PRO A 56 -1.04 1.29 -12.82
C PRO A 56 -0.25 0.29 -11.97
N PRO A 57 -0.54 -1.02 -12.08
CA PRO A 57 -1.44 -1.63 -13.05
C PRO A 57 -2.91 -1.57 -12.62
N ASN A 58 -3.79 -1.67 -13.61
CA ASN A 58 -5.18 -2.06 -13.44
C ASN A 58 -5.27 -3.60 -13.32
N ASP A 59 -6.48 -4.13 -13.17
CA ASP A 59 -6.74 -5.56 -13.04
C ASP A 59 -6.30 -6.38 -14.27
N GLU A 60 -6.52 -5.87 -15.48
CA GLU A 60 -6.12 -6.49 -16.74
C GLU A 60 -4.59 -6.66 -16.86
N ALA A 61 -3.83 -5.72 -16.29
CA ALA A 61 -2.38 -5.71 -16.33
C ALA A 61 -1.73 -6.19 -15.02
N LEU A 62 -2.50 -6.65 -14.03
CA LEU A 62 -1.98 -6.95 -12.69
C LEU A 62 -0.87 -8.02 -12.70
N HIS A 63 -0.95 -9.00 -13.62
CA HIS A 63 0.10 -10.01 -13.76
C HIS A 63 1.46 -9.45 -14.21
N GLY A 64 1.49 -8.23 -14.75
CA GLY A 64 2.73 -7.49 -15.03
C GLY A 64 3.36 -6.83 -13.81
N HIS A 65 2.65 -6.81 -12.67
CA HIS A 65 3.18 -6.25 -11.44
C HIS A 65 4.37 -7.07 -10.92
N PRO A 66 5.47 -6.44 -10.44
CA PRO A 66 6.62 -7.18 -9.91
C PRO A 66 6.28 -8.14 -8.76
N LEU A 67 5.23 -7.85 -7.98
CA LEU A 67 4.77 -8.69 -6.88
C LEU A 67 3.77 -9.80 -7.30
N ALA A 68 3.29 -9.81 -8.54
CA ALA A 68 2.33 -10.82 -9.01
C ALA A 68 2.88 -12.24 -8.93
N ALA A 69 4.17 -12.42 -9.22
CA ALA A 69 4.86 -13.71 -9.10
C ALA A 69 4.98 -14.21 -7.64
N PHE A 70 4.69 -13.36 -6.66
CA PHE A 70 4.86 -13.63 -5.24
C PHE A 70 3.55 -13.69 -4.46
N GLY A 71 2.41 -13.73 -5.15
CA GLY A 71 1.09 -13.90 -4.54
C GLY A 71 0.22 -12.65 -4.50
N LEU A 72 0.61 -11.56 -5.17
CA LEU A 72 -0.29 -10.42 -5.36
C LEU A 72 -1.44 -10.81 -6.31
N THR A 73 -2.67 -10.69 -5.84
CA THR A 73 -3.90 -11.01 -6.59
C THR A 73 -4.87 -9.83 -6.63
N HIS A 74 -5.92 -9.94 -7.42
CA HIS A 74 -6.91 -8.88 -7.63
C HIS A 74 -7.77 -8.58 -6.40
N TYR A 75 -8.25 -7.34 -6.31
CA TYR A 75 -9.33 -6.90 -5.41
C TYR A 75 -9.11 -7.18 -3.92
N ALA A 76 -7.85 -7.14 -3.47
CA ALA A 76 -7.47 -7.43 -2.10
C ALA A 76 -6.41 -6.46 -1.56
N ALA A 77 -6.14 -6.59 -0.27
CA ALA A 77 -5.13 -5.83 0.45
C ALA A 77 -3.99 -6.76 0.88
N PHE A 78 -2.75 -6.27 0.80
CA PHE A 78 -1.57 -7.07 1.07
C PHE A 78 -0.54 -6.30 1.90
N GLU A 79 0.26 -7.07 2.62
CA GLU A 79 1.51 -6.63 3.22
C GLU A 79 2.68 -7.37 2.54
N VAL A 80 3.78 -6.65 2.33
CA VAL A 80 4.97 -7.17 1.65
C VAL A 80 6.14 -7.22 2.63
N ASP A 81 6.53 -8.43 3.04
CA ASP A 81 7.79 -8.62 3.74
C ASP A 81 8.96 -8.61 2.75
N ASN A 82 10.17 -8.32 3.24
CA ASN A 82 11.36 -8.16 2.39
C ASN A 82 11.16 -7.13 1.26
N SER A 83 10.42 -6.05 1.53
CA SER A 83 10.10 -5.01 0.56
C SER A 83 11.36 -4.32 0.01
N ARG A 84 11.60 -4.49 -1.30
CA ARG A 84 12.65 -3.78 -2.02
C ARG A 84 12.44 -2.26 -1.96
N TRP A 85 11.19 -1.79 -1.94
CA TRP A 85 10.89 -0.37 -1.85
C TRP A 85 11.36 0.24 -0.53
N ILE A 86 11.13 -0.44 0.61
CA ILE A 86 11.65 0.01 1.92
C ILE A 86 13.19 0.02 1.92
N LYS A 87 13.83 -0.98 1.31
CA LYS A 87 15.29 -1.01 1.17
C LYS A 87 15.78 0.19 0.35
N ASP A 88 15.13 0.50 -0.76
CA ASP A 88 15.55 1.59 -1.64
C ASP A 88 15.34 2.97 -0.99
N LEU A 89 14.25 3.17 -0.24
CA LEU A 89 14.04 4.36 0.59
C LEU A 89 15.12 4.51 1.68
N ARG A 90 15.47 3.41 2.35
CA ARG A 90 16.55 3.39 3.34
C ARG A 90 17.89 3.78 2.71
N ASP A 91 18.21 3.18 1.56
CA ASP A 91 19.45 3.46 0.84
C ASP A 91 19.52 4.92 0.35
N MET A 92 18.40 5.47 -0.13
CA MET A 92 18.31 6.87 -0.51
C MET A 92 18.60 7.80 0.68
N ASN A 93 18.19 7.42 1.90
CA ASN A 93 18.40 8.20 3.11
C ASN A 93 19.86 8.14 3.64
N ARG A 94 20.68 7.18 3.20
CA ARG A 94 22.06 6.96 3.71
C ARG A 94 23.02 8.14 3.50
N VAL A 95 22.71 9.05 2.58
CA VAL A 95 23.50 10.27 2.39
C VAL A 95 23.42 11.22 3.59
N HIS A 96 22.43 11.04 4.48
CA HIS A 96 22.26 11.86 5.67
C HIS A 96 23.29 11.49 6.76
N PRO A 97 24.05 12.45 7.32
CA PRO A 97 25.12 12.16 8.30
C PRO A 97 24.68 11.45 9.59
N ARG A 98 23.39 11.50 9.92
CA ARG A 98 22.81 10.82 11.10
C ARG A 98 21.97 9.59 10.73
N HIS A 99 22.10 9.10 9.51
CA HIS A 99 21.37 7.92 9.09
C HIS A 99 21.74 6.72 9.96
N VAL A 100 20.72 5.99 10.41
CA VAL A 100 20.86 4.65 10.96
C VAL A 100 19.79 3.78 10.33
N ASP A 101 20.18 2.59 9.86
CA ASP A 101 19.29 1.67 9.15
C ASP A 101 18.03 1.35 9.97
N SER A 102 18.14 1.33 11.31
CA SER A 102 17.06 0.98 12.23
C SER A 102 15.90 1.98 12.26
N LEU A 103 16.07 3.17 11.68
CA LEU A 103 14.95 4.11 11.47
C LEU A 103 13.89 3.53 10.53
N PHE A 104 14.24 2.51 9.74
CA PHE A 104 13.33 1.89 8.79
C PHE A 104 12.71 0.58 9.29
N ASP A 105 13.01 0.14 10.52
CA ASP A 105 12.57 -1.15 11.05
C ASP A 105 11.07 -1.16 11.42
N SER A 106 10.47 0.00 11.70
CA SER A 106 9.03 0.12 11.97
C SER A 106 8.17 0.16 10.71
N TYR A 107 8.77 0.40 9.53
CA TYR A 107 8.00 0.56 8.29
C TYR A 107 7.59 -0.76 7.67
N ARG A 108 6.41 -0.73 7.10
CA ARG A 108 5.71 -1.83 6.44
C ARG A 108 5.27 -1.37 5.06
N HIS A 109 5.22 -2.29 4.12
CA HIS A 109 4.80 -2.01 2.74
C HIS A 109 3.43 -2.62 2.52
N PHE A 110 2.44 -1.77 2.24
CA PHE A 110 1.07 -2.17 1.99
C PHE A 110 0.67 -1.96 0.53
N VAL A 111 -0.19 -2.82 0.01
CA VAL A 111 -0.70 -2.78 -1.37
C VAL A 111 -2.20 -3.03 -1.37
N TRP A 112 -2.96 -2.21 -2.12
CA TRP A 112 -4.36 -2.45 -2.47
C TRP A 112 -4.49 -2.50 -3.98
N THR A 113 -5.06 -3.58 -4.50
CA THR A 113 -5.31 -3.75 -5.94
C THR A 113 -6.78 -3.47 -6.24
N PHE A 114 -7.09 -2.42 -7.01
CA PHE A 114 -8.43 -2.07 -7.46
C PHE A 114 -8.64 -2.43 -8.94
N HIS A 115 -9.85 -2.18 -9.46
CA HIS A 115 -10.18 -2.40 -10.86
C HIS A 115 -9.25 -1.61 -11.79
N ASP A 116 -9.21 -0.28 -11.67
CA ASP A 116 -8.48 0.57 -12.62
C ASP A 116 -7.04 0.91 -12.18
N THR A 117 -6.71 0.70 -10.91
CA THR A 117 -5.46 1.17 -10.31
C THR A 117 -4.99 0.27 -9.16
N THR A 118 -3.72 0.37 -8.84
CA THR A 118 -3.10 -0.16 -7.63
C THR A 118 -2.66 1.00 -6.75
N PHE A 119 -2.93 0.89 -5.46
CA PHE A 119 -2.37 1.78 -4.44
C PHE A 119 -1.30 1.01 -3.67
N GLU A 120 -0.16 1.64 -3.43
CA GLU A 120 0.88 1.12 -2.56
C GLU A 120 1.38 2.20 -1.62
N CYS A 121 1.79 1.84 -0.41
CA CYS A 121 2.46 2.76 0.48
C CYS A 121 3.47 2.08 1.41
N VAL A 122 4.39 2.90 1.92
CA VAL A 122 5.28 2.55 3.03
C VAL A 122 4.85 3.37 4.23
N ALA A 123 4.41 2.70 5.30
CA ALA A 123 3.90 3.32 6.53
C ALA A 123 4.16 2.40 7.74
N GLU A 124 4.07 2.91 8.96
CA GLU A 124 4.30 2.10 10.17
C GLU A 124 3.11 1.20 10.50
N SER A 125 1.90 1.70 10.26
CA SER A 125 0.66 0.97 10.48
C SER A 125 -0.49 1.63 9.73
N PHE A 126 -1.65 0.99 9.73
CA PHE A 126 -2.89 1.60 9.30
C PHE A 126 -4.03 1.26 10.26
N ILE A 127 -5.08 2.08 10.22
CA ILE A 127 -6.35 1.79 10.86
C ILE A 127 -7.48 1.90 9.84
N VAL A 128 -8.58 1.19 10.12
CA VAL A 128 -9.83 1.29 9.35
C VAL A 128 -10.80 2.17 10.11
N SER A 129 -11.22 3.26 9.49
CA SER A 129 -12.21 4.20 10.02
C SER A 129 -13.50 4.09 9.17
N PRO A 130 -14.70 4.13 9.78
CA PRO A 130 -15.92 4.39 9.03
C PRO A 130 -15.80 5.74 8.32
N SER A 131 -16.18 5.85 7.06
CA SER A 131 -16.26 7.17 6.44
C SER A 131 -17.40 7.96 7.07
N SER A 132 -17.09 9.10 7.70
CA SER A 132 -18.07 10.07 8.20
C SER A 132 -18.79 10.81 7.08
#